data_AF-A0A7L4PD98-F1
#
_entry.id   AF-A0A7L4PD98-F1
#
_cell.length_a   1.000
_cell.length_b   1.000
_cell.length_c   1.000
_cell.angle_alpha   90.00
_cell.angle_beta   90.00
_cell.angle_gamma   90.00
#
_symmetry.space_group_name_H-M   'P 1'
#
loop_
_entity.id
_entity.type
_entity.pdbx_description
1 polymer ?
#
loop_
_entity_poly.entity_id
_entity_poly.type
_entity_poly.pdbx_seq_one_letter_code
_entity_poly.pdbx_strand_id
1 'polypeptide(L)'
;MDFQTSCRFLYMGYLFSIILAIATAVVVVALAFGSMSKVSALPPWGWEPSSKLLATATLSAMIAPGAVYLVVVLRYVFRGYMGLHKHGVRWAQWQAWGAVIAPVLWMAILATSLALVLSAESLPVIVTDFSSGYVAWFFGILGLLAAAGAFGLFLAITHILYLDDMYRRTNIQKFRTAFTLYIVALVLSFVPFVGIVGWALFVAVFIIEMLAYREASIQPTPQPTS
;
A
#
# COMPACT_ATOMS: atom_id res chain seq x y z
N MET A 1 12.60 -24.39 3.90
CA MET A 1 12.58 -23.03 4.45
C MET A 1 11.66 -23.10 5.64
N ASP A 2 12.21 -22.86 6.81
CA ASP A 2 11.55 -23.22 8.06
C ASP A 2 10.60 -22.09 8.47
N PHE A 3 9.72 -22.34 9.43
CA PHE A 3 8.72 -21.36 9.87
C PHE A 3 9.39 -20.05 10.34
N GLN A 4 10.44 -20.17 11.15
CA GLN A 4 11.22 -19.04 11.65
C GLN A 4 11.90 -18.26 10.52
N THR A 5 12.46 -18.97 9.54
CA THR A 5 13.06 -18.32 8.36
C THR A 5 11.99 -17.55 7.59
N SER A 6 10.80 -18.12 7.42
CA SER A 6 9.67 -17.48 6.72
C SER A 6 9.26 -16.18 7.41
N CYS A 7 9.15 -16.20 8.75
CA CYS A 7 8.89 -15.01 9.55
C CYS A 7 10.03 -13.97 9.45
N ARG A 8 11.28 -14.40 9.42
CA ARG A 8 12.43 -13.49 9.23
C ARG A 8 12.40 -12.77 7.88
N PHE A 9 12.02 -13.47 6.81
CA PHE A 9 11.84 -12.85 5.50
C PHE A 9 10.70 -11.83 5.50
N LEU A 10 9.57 -12.13 6.14
CA LEU A 10 8.46 -11.17 6.30
C LEU A 10 8.90 -9.93 7.09
N TYR A 11 9.60 -10.12 8.23
CA TYR A 11 10.16 -9.01 9.00
C TYR A 11 11.05 -8.09 8.14
N MET A 12 11.99 -8.67 7.38
CA MET A 12 12.85 -7.89 6.49
C MET A 12 12.07 -7.21 5.38
N GLY A 13 11.08 -7.88 4.79
CA GLY A 13 10.19 -7.29 3.78
C GLY A 13 9.43 -6.07 4.31
N TYR A 14 8.88 -6.17 5.52
CA TYR A 14 8.16 -5.07 6.17
C TYR A 14 9.10 -3.90 6.50
N LEU A 15 10.29 -4.20 7.03
CA LEU A 15 11.31 -3.19 7.34
C LEU A 15 11.74 -2.42 6.08
N PHE A 16 12.07 -3.12 5.00
CA PHE A 16 12.44 -2.48 3.73
C PHE A 16 11.27 -1.68 3.13
N SER A 17 10.03 -2.15 3.32
CA SER A 17 8.83 -1.44 2.89
C SER A 17 8.68 -0.10 3.61
N ILE A 18 8.90 -0.06 4.93
CA ILE A 18 8.87 1.20 5.72
C ILE A 18 9.98 2.15 5.26
N ILE A 19 11.22 1.66 5.12
CA ILE A 19 12.35 2.48 4.69
C ILE A 19 12.05 3.09 3.31
N LEU A 20 11.53 2.30 2.39
CA LEU A 20 11.16 2.75 1.06
C LEU A 20 10.00 3.75 1.08
N ALA A 21 8.99 3.54 1.92
CA ALA A 21 7.87 4.46 2.09
C ALA A 21 8.35 5.82 2.62
N ILE A 22 9.23 5.83 3.63
CA ILE A 22 9.83 7.06 4.16
C ILE A 22 10.65 7.77 3.09
N ALA A 23 11.53 7.04 2.38
CA ALA A 23 12.33 7.62 1.31
C ALA A 23 11.45 8.23 0.20
N THR A 24 10.39 7.52 -0.19
CA THR A 24 9.42 8.01 -1.19
C THR A 24 8.69 9.24 -0.70
N ALA A 25 8.25 9.26 0.56
CA ALA A 25 7.58 10.43 1.15
C ALA A 25 8.50 11.66 1.14
N VAL A 26 9.78 11.50 1.50
CA VAL A 26 10.78 12.59 1.46
C VAL A 26 10.93 13.12 0.03
N VAL A 27 11.04 12.24 -0.97
CA VAL A 27 11.17 12.65 -2.38
C VAL A 27 9.92 13.37 -2.86
N VAL A 28 8.73 12.86 -2.56
CA VAL A 28 7.46 13.49 -2.96
C VAL A 28 7.31 14.87 -2.32
N VAL A 29 7.65 15.01 -1.03
CA VAL A 29 7.61 16.32 -0.35
C VAL A 29 8.63 17.29 -0.97
N ALA A 30 9.86 16.84 -1.23
CA ALA A 30 10.89 17.67 -1.86
C ALA A 30 10.45 18.16 -3.26
N LEU A 31 9.84 17.28 -4.06
CA LEU A 31 9.30 17.63 -5.38
C LEU A 31 8.10 18.57 -5.28
N ALA A 32 7.23 18.39 -4.27
CA ALA A 32 6.12 19.30 -4.03
C ALA A 32 6.62 20.73 -3.78
N PHE A 33 7.63 20.90 -2.90
CA PHE A 33 8.28 22.19 -2.68
C PHE A 33 9.01 22.71 -3.94
N GLY A 34 9.72 21.84 -4.66
CA GLY A 34 10.45 22.21 -5.88
C GLY A 34 9.56 22.60 -7.07
N SER A 35 8.29 22.18 -7.06
CA SER A 35 7.30 22.52 -8.09
C SER A 35 6.57 23.85 -7.86
N MET A 36 6.86 24.53 -6.75
CA MET A 36 6.31 25.85 -6.46
C MET A 36 6.91 26.89 -7.41
N SER A 37 6.05 27.62 -8.11
CA SER A 37 6.44 28.71 -8.98
C SER A 37 5.92 30.05 -8.44
N LYS A 38 6.72 31.13 -8.58
CA LYS A 38 6.26 32.48 -8.23
C LYS A 38 5.12 32.89 -9.14
N VAL A 39 4.02 33.33 -8.56
CA VAL A 39 2.88 33.92 -9.26
C VAL A 39 3.05 35.44 -9.23
N SER A 40 3.24 36.03 -10.40
CA SER A 40 3.42 37.47 -10.58
C SER A 40 2.20 38.32 -10.20
N ALA A 41 1.03 37.69 -9.99
CA ALA A 41 -0.24 38.35 -9.65
C ALA A 41 -0.57 38.40 -8.13
N LEU A 42 0.27 37.85 -7.25
CA LEU A 42 0.09 37.85 -5.80
C LEU A 42 1.21 38.69 -5.13
N PRO A 43 0.91 39.50 -4.08
CA PRO A 43 1.91 40.27 -3.33
C PRO A 43 2.92 39.31 -2.65
N PRO A 44 4.06 39.77 -2.07
CA PRO A 44 5.44 39.28 -2.29
C PRO A 44 5.77 37.80 -1.93
N TRP A 45 4.77 37.02 -1.51
CA TRP A 45 4.80 35.62 -1.12
C TRP A 45 3.87 34.72 -1.97
N GLY A 46 3.40 35.21 -3.12
CA GLY A 46 2.57 34.44 -4.05
C GLY A 46 3.34 33.30 -4.72
N TRP A 47 3.28 32.10 -4.15
CA TRP A 47 3.76 30.88 -4.79
C TRP A 47 2.57 29.95 -5.01
N GLU A 48 2.37 29.53 -6.26
CA GLU A 48 1.40 28.48 -6.57
C GLU A 48 2.12 27.32 -7.26
N PRO A 49 1.74 26.07 -6.94
CA PRO A 49 2.21 24.92 -7.69
C PRO A 49 1.64 24.98 -9.10
N SER A 50 2.49 24.82 -10.11
CA SER A 50 1.99 24.48 -11.45
C SER A 50 1.32 23.11 -11.36
N SER A 51 -0.02 23.08 -11.44
CA SER A 51 -0.82 21.88 -11.21
C SER A 51 -0.39 20.70 -12.08
N LYS A 52 -0.02 20.96 -13.35
CA LYS A 52 0.47 19.95 -14.28
C LYS A 52 1.91 19.51 -13.98
N LEU A 53 2.81 20.44 -13.63
CA LEU A 53 4.21 20.10 -13.27
C LEU A 53 4.25 19.30 -11.96
N LEU A 54 3.51 19.73 -10.94
CA LEU A 54 3.37 19.05 -9.66
C LEU A 54 2.79 17.65 -9.85
N ALA A 55 1.70 17.51 -10.63
CA ALA A 55 1.10 16.21 -10.91
C ALA A 55 2.07 15.27 -11.64
N THR A 56 2.76 15.77 -12.68
CA THR A 56 3.73 14.97 -13.45
C THR A 56 4.91 14.54 -12.59
N ALA A 57 5.49 15.46 -11.80
CA ALA A 57 6.60 15.19 -10.91
C ALA A 57 6.21 14.20 -9.80
N THR A 58 5.03 14.37 -9.21
CA THR A 58 4.55 13.49 -8.13
C THR A 58 4.24 12.09 -8.63
N LEU A 59 3.53 11.96 -9.76
CA LEU A 59 3.20 10.65 -10.34
C LEU A 59 4.46 9.92 -10.81
N SER A 60 5.38 10.60 -11.51
CA SER A 60 6.64 9.98 -11.95
C SER A 60 7.53 9.56 -10.78
N ALA A 61 7.58 10.35 -9.71
CA ALA A 61 8.35 10.04 -8.51
C ALA A 61 7.82 8.84 -7.72
N MET A 62 6.56 8.44 -7.92
CA MET A 62 5.98 7.26 -7.29
C MET A 62 6.22 5.97 -8.10
N ILE A 63 6.51 6.06 -9.40
CA ILE A 63 6.71 4.90 -10.28
C ILE A 63 8.00 4.15 -9.93
N ALA A 64 9.14 4.84 -9.83
CA ALA A 64 10.41 4.18 -9.55
C ALA A 64 10.44 3.48 -8.18
N PRO A 65 9.97 4.10 -7.08
CA PRO A 65 9.82 3.41 -5.80
C PRO A 65 8.82 2.26 -5.85
N GLY A 66 7.74 2.37 -6.64
CA GLY A 66 6.80 1.26 -6.83
C GLY A 66 7.45 0.03 -7.46
N ALA A 67 8.34 0.21 -8.43
CA ALA A 67 9.12 -0.89 -9.01
C ALA A 67 10.09 -1.51 -7.99
N VAL A 68 10.79 -0.69 -7.19
CA VAL A 68 11.67 -1.16 -6.11
C VAL A 68 10.86 -1.91 -5.04
N TYR A 69 9.67 -1.42 -4.70
CA TYR A 69 8.76 -2.06 -3.77
C TYR A 69 8.35 -3.44 -4.26
N LEU A 70 8.02 -3.59 -5.56
CA LEU A 70 7.71 -4.88 -6.15
C LEU A 70 8.87 -5.88 -6.02
N VAL A 71 10.12 -5.42 -6.18
CA VAL A 71 11.30 -6.26 -5.95
C VAL A 71 11.40 -6.70 -4.49
N VAL A 72 11.15 -5.79 -3.53
CA VAL A 72 11.10 -6.12 -2.10
C VAL A 72 10.02 -7.16 -1.83
N VAL A 73 8.82 -6.98 -2.39
CA VAL A 73 7.71 -7.93 -2.25
C VAL A 73 8.10 -9.29 -2.77
N LEU A 74 8.56 -9.40 -4.02
CA LEU A 74 8.89 -10.68 -4.64
C LEU A 74 10.03 -11.40 -3.91
N ARG A 75 11.03 -10.65 -3.44
CA ARG A 75 12.21 -11.21 -2.78
C ARG A 75 11.93 -11.64 -1.34
N TYR A 76 11.15 -10.86 -0.60
CA TYR A 76 10.96 -11.04 0.84
C TYR A 76 9.54 -11.47 1.20
N VAL A 77 8.55 -10.65 0.83
CA VAL A 77 7.16 -10.81 1.29
C VAL A 77 6.52 -12.07 0.69
N PHE A 78 6.61 -12.24 -0.62
CA PHE A 78 6.06 -13.39 -1.34
C PHE A 78 6.68 -14.70 -0.87
N ARG A 79 8.02 -14.74 -0.77
CA ARG A 79 8.73 -15.94 -0.28
C ARG A 79 8.39 -16.26 1.17
N GLY A 80 8.27 -15.24 2.02
CA GLY A 80 7.87 -15.39 3.41
C GLY A 80 6.47 -15.99 3.55
N TYR A 81 5.47 -15.41 2.87
CA TYR A 81 4.11 -15.90 2.91
C TYR A 81 3.95 -17.29 2.28
N MET A 82 4.60 -17.57 1.14
CA MET A 82 4.56 -18.93 0.56
C MET A 82 5.29 -19.95 1.44
N GLY A 83 6.32 -19.53 2.18
CA GLY A 83 6.94 -20.33 3.22
C GLY A 83 5.94 -20.69 4.33
N LEU A 84 5.23 -19.69 4.86
CA LEU A 84 4.19 -19.91 5.88
C LEU A 84 3.04 -20.79 5.38
N HIS A 85 2.63 -20.64 4.13
CA HIS A 85 1.61 -21.48 3.52
C HIS A 85 2.01 -22.97 3.50
N LYS A 86 3.27 -23.27 3.16
CA LYS A 86 3.82 -24.63 3.21
C LYS A 86 3.82 -25.22 4.63
N HIS A 87 3.89 -24.37 5.65
CA HIS A 87 3.76 -24.76 7.07
C HIS A 87 2.30 -24.78 7.56
N GLY A 88 1.35 -24.77 6.63
CA GLY A 88 -0.07 -24.97 6.89
C GLY A 88 -0.86 -23.70 7.17
N VAL A 89 -0.26 -22.50 7.10
CA VAL A 89 -1.00 -21.23 7.27
C VAL A 89 -1.89 -21.00 6.04
N ARG A 90 -3.20 -21.19 6.18
CA ARG A 90 -4.11 -21.38 5.03
C ARG A 90 -4.23 -20.11 4.16
N TRP A 91 -4.28 -18.96 4.81
CA TRP A 91 -4.55 -17.68 4.15
C TRP A 91 -3.27 -16.96 3.66
N ALA A 92 -2.09 -17.48 4.00
CA ALA A 92 -0.82 -16.88 3.63
C ALA A 92 -0.61 -16.81 2.10
N GLN A 93 -1.11 -17.80 1.34
CA GLN A 93 -1.01 -17.77 -0.13
C GLN A 93 -1.73 -16.55 -0.72
N TRP A 94 -2.92 -16.22 -0.22
CA TRP A 94 -3.67 -15.05 -0.68
C TRP A 94 -2.98 -13.75 -0.32
N GLN A 95 -2.34 -13.68 0.86
CA GLN A 95 -1.50 -12.54 1.25
C GLN A 95 -0.25 -12.41 0.36
N ALA A 96 0.37 -13.53 -0.04
CA ALA A 96 1.51 -13.53 -0.96
C ALA A 96 1.15 -12.91 -2.31
N TRP A 97 0.06 -13.39 -2.93
CA TRP A 97 -0.42 -12.87 -4.21
C TRP A 97 -0.99 -11.46 -4.07
N GLY A 98 -1.67 -11.17 -2.96
CA GLY A 98 -2.15 -9.84 -2.61
C GLY A 98 -1.06 -8.79 -2.61
N ALA A 99 0.06 -9.10 -1.96
CA ALA A 99 1.22 -8.22 -1.91
C ALA A 99 1.84 -7.95 -3.30
N VAL A 100 1.62 -8.82 -4.30
CA VAL A 100 2.09 -8.65 -5.69
C VAL A 100 1.06 -7.91 -6.54
N ILE A 101 -0.21 -8.32 -6.47
CA ILE A 101 -1.29 -7.75 -7.28
C ILE A 101 -1.57 -6.30 -6.88
N ALA A 102 -1.56 -5.98 -5.59
CA ALA A 102 -1.83 -4.63 -5.10
C ALA A 102 -0.86 -3.57 -5.68
N PRO A 103 0.48 -3.73 -5.61
CA PRO A 103 1.39 -2.76 -6.22
C PRO A 103 1.32 -2.76 -7.74
N VAL A 104 1.03 -3.90 -8.40
CA VAL A 104 0.82 -3.92 -9.86
C VAL A 104 -0.41 -3.08 -10.26
N LEU A 105 -1.53 -3.24 -9.56
CA LEU A 105 -2.73 -2.43 -9.76
C LEU A 105 -2.44 -0.95 -9.49
N TRP A 106 -1.71 -0.65 -8.41
CA TRP A 106 -1.34 0.72 -8.08
C TRP A 106 -0.46 1.36 -9.16
N MET A 107 0.54 0.62 -9.66
CA MET A 107 1.41 1.06 -10.75
C MET A 107 0.63 1.27 -12.05
N ALA A 108 -0.35 0.41 -12.35
CA ALA A 108 -1.24 0.60 -13.49
C ALA A 108 -2.05 1.90 -13.35
N ILE A 109 -2.66 2.15 -12.18
CA ILE A 109 -3.39 3.39 -11.89
C ILE A 109 -2.47 4.61 -12.06
N LEU A 110 -1.26 4.58 -11.50
CA LEU A 110 -0.29 5.67 -11.62
C LEU A 110 0.14 5.91 -13.08
N ALA A 111 0.44 4.86 -13.83
CA ALA A 111 0.85 4.95 -15.23
C ALA A 111 -0.28 5.49 -16.13
N THR A 112 -1.51 5.00 -15.96
CA THR A 112 -2.71 5.49 -16.66
C THR A 112 -2.98 6.96 -16.32
N SER A 113 -2.82 7.34 -15.04
CA SER A 113 -2.98 8.73 -14.59
C SER A 113 -1.90 9.64 -15.17
N LEU A 114 -0.64 9.19 -15.20
CA LEU A 114 0.46 9.94 -15.79
C LEU A 114 0.26 10.14 -17.30
N ALA A 115 -0.14 9.09 -18.02
CA ALA A 115 -0.45 9.17 -19.44
C ALA A 115 -1.58 10.18 -19.73
N LEU A 116 -2.61 10.21 -18.88
CA LEU A 116 -3.69 11.21 -18.98
C LEU A 116 -3.15 12.63 -18.76
N VAL A 117 -2.34 12.86 -17.72
CA VAL A 117 -1.75 14.18 -17.44
C VAL A 117 -0.85 14.65 -18.58
N LEU A 118 -0.08 13.75 -19.19
CA LEU A 118 0.82 14.07 -20.31
C LEU A 118 0.07 14.35 -21.62
N SER A 119 -1.03 13.62 -21.88
CA SER A 119 -1.84 13.76 -23.11
C SER A 119 -2.87 14.88 -23.06
N ALA A 120 -3.17 15.43 -21.88
CA ALA A 120 -4.09 16.56 -21.73
C ALA A 120 -3.36 17.90 -21.93
N GLU A 121 -3.80 18.73 -22.88
CA GLU A 121 -3.29 20.11 -23.03
C GLU A 121 -3.61 20.96 -21.79
N SER A 122 -4.81 20.77 -21.23
CA SER A 122 -5.25 21.28 -19.93
C SER A 122 -6.04 20.20 -19.20
N LEU A 123 -5.92 20.12 -17.86
CA LEU A 123 -6.69 19.16 -17.06
C LEU A 123 -8.17 19.58 -17.09
N PRO A 124 -9.09 18.79 -17.67
CA PRO A 124 -10.49 19.18 -17.73
C PRO A 124 -11.06 19.22 -16.31
N VAL A 125 -11.53 20.40 -15.89
CA VAL A 125 -12.15 20.61 -14.57
C VAL A 125 -13.52 19.93 -14.49
N ILE A 126 -14.19 19.75 -15.64
CA ILE A 126 -15.49 19.09 -15.78
C ILE A 126 -15.51 18.34 -17.12
N VAL A 127 -15.84 17.05 -17.10
CA VAL A 127 -16.08 16.26 -18.31
C VAL A 127 -17.47 16.62 -18.84
N THR A 128 -17.55 17.50 -19.84
CA THR A 128 -18.82 17.94 -20.44
C THR A 128 -19.18 17.19 -21.73
N ASP A 129 -18.22 16.52 -22.36
CA ASP A 129 -18.41 15.77 -23.60
C ASP A 129 -18.01 14.29 -23.42
N PHE A 130 -19.04 13.43 -23.34
CA PHE A 130 -18.92 11.98 -23.16
C PHE A 130 -18.37 11.23 -24.38
N SER A 131 -18.20 11.89 -25.53
CA SER A 131 -17.67 11.29 -26.76
C SER A 131 -16.14 11.41 -26.89
N SER A 132 -15.50 12.19 -26.02
CA SER A 132 -14.05 12.43 -26.08
C SER A 132 -13.22 11.26 -25.55
N GLY A 133 -12.01 11.08 -26.09
CA GLY A 133 -11.06 10.06 -25.60
C GLY A 133 -10.71 10.20 -24.12
N TYR A 134 -10.83 11.39 -23.54
CA TYR A 134 -10.62 11.66 -22.11
C TYR A 134 -11.64 10.97 -21.19
N VAL A 135 -12.86 10.76 -21.68
CA VAL A 135 -13.92 10.05 -20.96
C VAL A 135 -13.56 8.58 -20.79
N ALA A 136 -13.00 7.96 -21.83
CA ALA A 136 -12.52 6.59 -21.77
C ALA A 136 -11.39 6.42 -20.75
N TRP A 137 -10.44 7.37 -20.69
CA TRP A 137 -9.39 7.38 -19.67
C TRP A 137 -9.95 7.54 -18.25
N PHE A 138 -10.89 8.48 -18.06
CA PHE A 138 -11.53 8.70 -16.77
C PHE A 138 -12.28 7.46 -16.25
N PHE A 139 -13.13 6.85 -17.09
CA PHE A 139 -13.81 5.61 -16.73
C PHE A 139 -12.84 4.43 -16.57
N GLY A 140 -11.74 4.40 -17.34
CA GLY A 140 -10.68 3.42 -17.15
C GLY A 140 -10.02 3.53 -15.77
N ILE A 141 -9.67 4.74 -15.33
CA ILE A 141 -9.12 4.99 -13.99
C ILE A 141 -10.14 4.63 -12.91
N LEU A 142 -11.40 5.04 -13.05
CA LEU A 142 -12.46 4.67 -12.11
C LEU A 142 -12.67 3.15 -12.04
N GLY A 143 -12.63 2.45 -13.18
CA GLY A 143 -12.71 1.00 -13.23
C GLY A 143 -11.54 0.32 -12.51
N LEU A 144 -10.32 0.81 -12.71
CA LEU A 144 -9.14 0.34 -11.99
C LEU A 144 -9.23 0.62 -10.49
N LEU A 145 -9.72 1.79 -10.08
CA LEU A 145 -9.94 2.14 -8.67
C LEU A 145 -11.01 1.25 -8.04
N ALA A 146 -12.12 0.98 -8.74
CA ALA A 146 -13.16 0.08 -8.27
C ALA A 146 -12.63 -1.35 -8.13
N ALA A 147 -11.86 -1.84 -9.10
CA ALA A 147 -11.20 -3.15 -9.03
C ALA A 147 -10.20 -3.21 -7.86
N ALA A 148 -9.39 -2.17 -7.67
CA ALA A 148 -8.46 -2.07 -6.54
C ALA A 148 -9.19 -2.03 -5.20
N GLY A 149 -10.33 -1.34 -5.11
CA GLY A 149 -11.17 -1.30 -3.91
C GLY A 149 -11.79 -2.66 -3.58
N ALA A 150 -12.39 -3.33 -4.58
CA ALA A 150 -12.96 -4.67 -4.40
C ALA A 150 -11.89 -5.70 -4.00
N PHE A 151 -10.73 -5.66 -4.68
CA PHE A 151 -9.60 -6.50 -4.34
C PHE A 151 -9.02 -6.18 -2.96
N GLY A 152 -8.96 -4.90 -2.58
CA GLY A 152 -8.54 -4.43 -1.27
C GLY A 152 -9.43 -4.98 -0.14
N LEU A 153 -10.75 -5.01 -0.35
CA LEU A 153 -11.69 -5.60 0.61
C LEU A 153 -11.47 -7.12 0.75
N PHE A 154 -11.26 -7.82 -0.36
CA PHE A 154 -10.90 -9.23 -0.35
C PHE A 154 -9.59 -9.48 0.42
N LEU A 155 -8.56 -8.65 0.19
CA LEU A 155 -7.31 -8.73 0.94
C LEU A 155 -7.49 -8.44 2.42
N ALA A 156 -8.36 -7.49 2.79
CA ALA A 156 -8.67 -7.21 4.18
C ALA A 156 -9.29 -8.41 4.89
N ILE A 157 -10.26 -9.08 4.25
CA ILE A 157 -10.89 -10.29 4.79
C ILE A 157 -9.84 -11.40 4.96
N THR A 158 -9.05 -11.68 3.92
CA THR A 158 -8.02 -12.72 4.01
C THR A 158 -6.92 -12.37 5.02
N HIS A 159 -6.64 -11.09 5.25
CA HIS A 159 -5.65 -10.62 6.23
C HIS A 159 -6.15 -10.85 7.66
N ILE A 160 -7.42 -10.57 7.92
CA ILE A 160 -8.08 -10.86 9.21
C ILE A 160 -7.98 -12.37 9.52
N LEU A 161 -8.33 -13.22 8.55
CA LEU A 161 -8.28 -14.68 8.71
C LEU A 161 -6.85 -15.19 8.87
N TYR A 162 -5.90 -14.55 8.18
CA TYR A 162 -4.48 -14.84 8.32
C TYR A 162 -3.94 -14.51 9.72
N LEU A 163 -4.27 -13.34 10.28
CA LEU A 163 -3.81 -12.93 11.60
C LEU A 163 -4.36 -13.84 12.70
N ASP A 164 -5.61 -14.30 12.58
CA ASP A 164 -6.20 -15.29 13.50
C ASP A 164 -5.46 -16.65 13.42
N ASP A 165 -5.20 -17.17 12.22
CA ASP A 165 -4.43 -18.41 12.02
C ASP A 165 -3.00 -18.31 12.58
N MET A 166 -2.35 -17.15 12.40
CA MET A 166 -1.03 -16.88 12.97
C MET A 166 -1.05 -16.83 14.49
N TYR A 167 -2.06 -16.18 15.09
CA TYR A 167 -2.20 -16.17 16.55
C TYR A 167 -2.41 -17.58 17.11
N ARG A 168 -3.31 -18.36 16.50
CA ARG A 168 -3.59 -19.74 16.95
C ARG A 168 -2.35 -20.64 16.90
N ARG A 169 -1.47 -20.44 15.93
CA ARG A 169 -0.25 -21.27 15.75
C ARG A 169 0.92 -20.82 16.60
N THR A 170 1.12 -19.52 16.75
CA THR A 170 2.30 -18.98 17.44
C THR A 170 2.03 -18.62 18.89
N ASN A 171 0.77 -18.45 19.27
CA ASN A 171 0.34 -17.90 20.57
C ASN A 171 0.97 -16.53 20.90
N ILE A 172 1.47 -15.81 19.90
CA ILE A 172 2.07 -14.48 20.08
C ILE A 172 0.95 -13.43 20.12
N GLN A 173 0.79 -12.78 21.28
CA GLN A 173 -0.26 -11.79 21.53
C GLN A 173 -0.27 -10.63 20.52
N LYS A 174 0.90 -10.27 19.94
CA LYS A 174 0.99 -9.20 18.94
C LYS A 174 0.17 -9.48 17.69
N PHE A 175 0.00 -10.74 17.26
CA PHE A 175 -0.89 -11.09 16.14
C PHE A 175 -2.36 -10.85 16.49
N ARG A 176 -2.77 -11.14 17.73
CA ARG A 176 -4.13 -10.86 18.21
C ARG A 176 -4.40 -9.35 18.34
N THR A 177 -3.40 -8.61 18.81
CA THR A 177 -3.46 -7.14 18.86
C THR A 177 -3.57 -6.56 17.46
N ALA A 178 -2.73 -7.01 16.52
CA ALA A 178 -2.80 -6.60 15.11
C ALA A 178 -4.16 -6.93 14.48
N PHE A 179 -4.70 -8.13 14.73
CA PHE A 179 -6.03 -8.54 14.28
C PHE A 179 -7.11 -7.56 14.74
N THR A 180 -7.14 -7.25 16.04
CA THR A 180 -8.17 -6.39 16.61
C THR A 180 -8.04 -4.96 16.08
N LEU A 181 -6.82 -4.42 16.07
CA LEU A 181 -6.54 -3.09 15.53
C LEU A 181 -6.83 -2.99 14.03
N TYR A 182 -6.61 -4.06 13.26
CA TYR A 182 -6.91 -4.07 11.82
C TYR A 182 -8.40 -3.93 11.56
N ILE A 183 -9.24 -4.63 12.33
CA ILE A 183 -10.71 -4.50 12.22
C ILE A 183 -11.14 -3.08 12.58
N VAL A 184 -10.62 -2.52 13.69
CA VAL A 184 -10.93 -1.15 14.10
C VAL A 184 -10.49 -0.14 13.05
N ALA A 185 -9.27 -0.29 12.50
CA ALA A 185 -8.75 0.55 11.44
C ALA A 185 -9.62 0.49 10.18
N LEU A 186 -10.04 -0.72 9.79
CA LEU A 186 -10.92 -0.95 8.66
C LEU A 186 -12.27 -0.25 8.84
N VAL A 187 -12.93 -0.43 9.99
CA VAL A 187 -14.20 0.24 10.27
C VAL A 187 -14.05 1.75 10.23
N LEU A 188 -13.02 2.30 10.90
CA LEU A 188 -12.77 3.75 10.93
C LEU A 188 -12.41 4.33 9.56
N SER A 189 -11.82 3.54 8.66
CA SER A 189 -11.50 3.98 7.31
C SER A 189 -12.73 4.26 6.45
N PHE A 190 -13.88 3.66 6.78
CA PHE A 190 -15.16 3.92 6.11
C PHE A 190 -15.96 5.06 6.76
N VAL A 191 -15.54 5.57 7.91
CA VAL A 191 -16.23 6.67 8.60
C VAL A 191 -15.72 8.00 8.05
N PRO A 192 -16.60 8.84 7.44
CA PRO A 192 -16.23 10.17 6.99
C PRO A 192 -15.60 10.99 8.12
N PHE A 193 -14.62 11.84 7.80
CA PHE A 193 -13.86 12.70 8.73
C PHE A 193 -12.94 11.99 9.73
N VAL A 194 -13.12 10.69 9.99
CA VAL A 194 -12.28 9.90 10.91
C VAL A 194 -11.32 8.97 10.16
N GLY A 195 -11.44 8.86 8.83
CA GLY A 195 -10.61 8.00 7.99
C GLY A 195 -9.10 8.20 8.16
N ILE A 196 -8.62 9.42 8.47
CA ILE A 196 -7.20 9.71 8.76
C ILE A 196 -6.73 8.90 9.98
N VAL A 197 -7.56 8.78 11.01
CA VAL A 197 -7.27 7.96 12.20
C VAL A 197 -7.21 6.48 11.79
N GLY A 198 -8.14 6.02 10.95
CA GLY A 198 -8.09 4.67 10.38
C GLY A 198 -6.77 4.37 9.67
N TRP A 199 -6.30 5.30 8.83
CA TRP A 199 -5.00 5.20 8.15
C TRP A 199 -3.81 5.16 9.13
N ALA A 200 -3.81 6.01 10.14
CA ALA A 200 -2.77 5.98 11.18
C ALA A 200 -2.75 4.65 11.94
N LEU A 201 -3.92 4.06 12.19
CA LEU A 201 -4.03 2.74 12.83
C LEU A 201 -3.54 1.63 11.91
N PHE A 202 -3.76 1.69 10.59
CA PHE A 202 -3.16 0.73 9.66
C PHE A 202 -1.63 0.76 9.69
N VAL A 203 -1.01 1.94 9.85
CA VAL A 203 0.44 2.06 10.06
C VAL A 203 0.85 1.40 11.39
N ALA A 204 0.09 1.61 12.46
CA ALA A 204 0.36 0.95 13.74
C ALA A 204 0.23 -0.58 13.64
N VAL A 205 -0.79 -1.09 12.95
CA VAL A 205 -0.97 -2.52 12.67
C VAL A 205 0.24 -3.07 11.94
N PHE A 206 0.70 -2.39 10.89
CA PHE A 206 1.86 -2.80 10.11
C PHE A 206 3.12 -2.93 10.98
N ILE A 207 3.36 -1.98 11.88
CA ILE A 207 4.51 -2.02 12.81
C ILE A 207 4.35 -3.16 13.83
N ILE A 208 3.17 -3.34 14.41
CA ILE A 208 2.91 -4.41 15.38
C ILE A 208 3.10 -5.79 14.73
N GLU A 209 2.60 -5.96 13.51
CA GLU A 209 2.74 -7.19 12.73
C GLU A 209 4.22 -7.46 12.40
N MET A 210 4.98 -6.44 11.97
CA MET A 210 6.42 -6.53 11.77
C MET A 210 7.14 -7.02 13.04
N LEU A 211 6.78 -6.47 14.20
CA LEU A 211 7.36 -6.89 15.49
C LEU A 211 6.92 -8.29 15.90
N ALA A 212 5.71 -8.72 15.52
CA ALA A 212 5.22 -10.08 15.72
C ALA A 212 6.03 -11.08 14.88
N TYR A 213 6.34 -10.76 13.62
CA TYR A 213 7.22 -11.58 12.78
C TYR A 213 8.64 -11.70 13.32
N ARG A 214 9.18 -10.60 13.86
CA ARG A 214 10.49 -10.63 14.52
C ARG A 214 10.49 -11.62 15.68
N GLU A 215 9.46 -11.58 16.52
CA GLU A 215 9.32 -12.48 17.66
C GLU A 215 9.13 -13.94 17.22
N ALA A 216 8.25 -14.18 16.25
CA ALA A 216 8.00 -15.50 15.67
C ALA A 216 9.23 -16.10 14.96
N SER A 217 10.18 -15.27 14.53
CA SER A 217 11.43 -15.73 13.93
C SER A 217 12.47 -16.22 14.93
N ILE A 218 12.29 -15.91 16.22
CA ILE A 218 13.24 -16.24 17.29
C ILE A 218 12.68 -17.34 18.19
N GLN A 219 11.36 -17.32 18.44
CA GLN A 219 10.72 -18.34 19.26
C GLN A 219 10.55 -19.66 18.49
N PRO A 220 10.80 -20.82 19.12
CA PRO A 220 10.40 -22.10 18.55
C PRO A 220 8.88 -22.13 18.41
N THR A 221 8.38 -22.52 17.24
CA THR A 221 6.95 -22.59 16.98
C THR A 221 6.32 -23.60 17.94
N PRO A 222 5.35 -23.23 18.78
CA PRO A 222 4.59 -24.20 19.55
C PRO A 222 3.92 -25.18 18.58
N GLN A 223 4.02 -26.48 18.83
CA GLN A 223 3.24 -27.45 18.05
C GLN A 223 1.75 -27.17 18.28
N PRO A 224 0.90 -27.26 17.23
CA PRO A 224 -0.53 -27.07 17.40
C PRO A 224 -1.05 -28.10 18.40
N THR A 225 -1.69 -27.63 19.48
CA THR A 225 -2.51 -28.49 20.33
C THR A 225 -3.70 -28.94 19.49
N SER A 226 -3.76 -30.23 19.20
CA SER A 226 -4.84 -30.92 18.49
C SER A 226 -6.21 -30.66 19.12
#